data_AF-A0A7X9CK47-F1
#
_entry.id   AF-A0A7X9CK47-F1
#
_cell.length_a   1.000
_cell.length_b   1.000
_cell.length_c   1.000
_cell.angle_alpha   90.00
_cell.angle_beta   90.00
_cell.angle_gamma   90.00
#
_symmetry.space_group_name_H-M   'P 1'
#
loop_
_entity.id
_entity.type
_entity.pdbx_description
1 polymer ?
#
loop_
_entity_poly.entity_id
_entity_poly.type
_entity_poly.pdbx_seq_one_letter_code
_entity_poly.pdbx_strand_id
1 'polypeptide(L)'
;IKKERRYELCFEGLRWNDLRRWGDVQEIVDNQEGVDITNRGVPSKFTFGSFDYMERYNATGGGFWKIPESQVTLSEGVLEQNPGWDDAYTFDSLPYYSN
;
A
#
# COMPACT_ATOMS: atom_id res chain seq x y z
N ILE A 1 19.93 -13.25 8.17
CA ILE A 1 19.46 -11.89 8.59
C ILE A 1 18.01 -11.60 8.17
N LYS A 2 17.64 -11.39 6.88
CA LYS A 2 16.25 -10.99 6.51
C LYS A 2 15.15 -11.93 7.05
N LYS A 3 15.39 -13.25 6.98
CA LYS A 3 14.47 -14.29 7.47
C LYS A 3 14.31 -14.28 9.00
N GLU A 4 15.42 -14.22 9.72
CA GLU A 4 15.45 -14.17 11.18
C GLU A 4 14.72 -12.93 11.71
N ARG A 5 15.04 -11.74 11.18
CA ARG A 5 14.37 -10.48 11.55
C ARG A 5 12.85 -10.52 11.33
N ARG A 6 12.37 -11.22 10.29
CA ARG A 6 10.92 -11.41 10.05
C ARG A 6 10.24 -12.17 11.19
N TYR A 7 10.92 -13.17 11.74
CA TYR A 7 10.36 -14.00 12.81
C TYR A 7 10.53 -13.36 14.18
N GLU A 8 11.73 -12.86 14.48
CA GLU A 8 12.04 -12.23 15.77
C GLU A 8 11.16 -10.99 16.03
N LEU A 9 10.92 -10.16 15.01
CA LEU A 9 10.19 -8.89 15.13
C LEU A 9 8.83 -8.92 14.42
N CYS A 10 8.18 -10.09 14.42
CA CYS A 10 6.86 -10.23 13.82
C CYS A 10 5.83 -9.37 14.56
N PHE A 11 4.90 -8.77 13.81
CA PHE A 11 3.81 -7.93 14.36
C PHE A 11 4.24 -6.63 15.08
N GLU A 12 5.48 -6.19 14.90
CA GLU A 12 6.00 -4.94 15.49
C GLU A 12 6.02 -3.73 14.52
N GLY A 13 5.31 -3.82 13.39
CA GLY A 13 5.23 -2.72 12.41
C GLY A 13 6.49 -2.49 11.57
N LEU A 14 7.50 -3.36 11.65
CA LEU A 14 8.77 -3.19 10.94
C LEU A 14 8.76 -3.80 9.52
N ARG A 15 7.95 -4.83 9.30
CA ARG A 15 8.00 -5.64 8.08
C ARG A 15 7.82 -4.83 6.81
N TRP A 16 6.94 -3.83 6.81
CA TRP A 16 6.67 -3.00 5.65
C TRP A 16 7.91 -2.20 5.21
N ASN A 17 8.49 -1.44 6.13
CA ASN A 17 9.67 -0.62 5.84
C ASN A 17 10.89 -1.49 5.51
N ASP A 18 11.01 -2.67 6.12
CA ASP A 18 12.05 -3.65 5.78
C ASP A 18 11.95 -4.13 4.34
N LEU A 19 10.74 -4.48 3.86
CA LEU A 19 10.55 -4.92 2.48
C LEU A 19 10.87 -3.79 1.48
N ARG A 20 10.39 -2.58 1.76
CA ARG A 20 10.61 -1.41 0.90
C ARG A 20 12.09 -1.09 0.74
N ARG A 21 12.84 -0.98 1.85
CA ARG A 21 14.27 -0.64 1.82
C ARG A 21 15.14 -1.74 1.21
N TRP A 22 14.65 -2.98 1.17
CA TRP A 22 15.34 -4.10 0.56
C TRP A 22 14.98 -4.34 -0.90
N GLY A 23 13.90 -3.73 -1.40
CA GLY A 23 13.41 -3.94 -2.77
C GLY A 23 12.65 -5.26 -2.96
N ASP A 24 12.24 -5.94 -1.88
CA ASP A 24 11.64 -7.28 -1.94
C ASP A 24 10.10 -7.24 -2.05
N VAL A 25 9.48 -6.07 -2.23
CA VAL A 25 8.02 -5.91 -2.13
C VAL A 25 7.28 -6.74 -3.17
N GLN A 26 7.67 -6.65 -4.45
CA GLN A 26 7.04 -7.38 -5.55
C GLN A 26 7.01 -8.89 -5.27
N GLU A 27 8.16 -9.49 -4.98
CA GLU A 27 8.27 -10.93 -4.70
C GLU A 27 7.34 -11.36 -3.54
N ILE A 28 7.25 -10.55 -2.48
CA ILE A 28 6.41 -10.87 -1.33
C ILE A 28 4.92 -10.64 -1.60
N VAL A 29 4.57 -9.71 -2.48
CA VAL A 29 3.19 -9.48 -2.94
C VAL A 29 2.74 -10.62 -3.84
N ASP A 30 3.56 -11.02 -4.81
CA ASP A 30 3.26 -12.13 -5.74
C ASP A 30 3.00 -13.44 -5.00
N ASN A 31 3.74 -13.67 -3.91
CA ASN A 31 3.58 -14.84 -3.05
C ASN A 31 2.24 -14.91 -2.29
N GLN A 32 1.40 -13.87 -2.34
CA GLN A 32 0.08 -13.88 -1.69
C GLN A 32 -1.02 -14.46 -2.59
N GLU A 33 -0.88 -14.36 -3.90
CA GLU A 33 -1.87 -14.89 -4.85
C GLU A 33 -1.87 -16.43 -4.89
N GLY A 34 -3.03 -17.01 -5.18
CA GLY A 34 -3.19 -18.45 -5.34
C GLY A 34 -3.22 -19.25 -4.03
N VAL A 35 -3.12 -18.58 -2.88
CA VAL A 35 -3.32 -19.20 -1.57
C VAL A 35 -4.78 -19.66 -1.43
N ASP A 36 -4.98 -20.88 -0.92
CA ASP A 36 -6.32 -21.41 -0.64
C ASP A 36 -7.00 -20.59 0.45
N ILE A 37 -8.21 -20.11 0.16
CA ILE A 37 -9.04 -19.34 1.09
C ILE A 37 -10.47 -19.87 1.08
N THR A 38 -11.21 -19.54 2.13
CA THR A 38 -12.65 -19.74 2.18
C THR A 38 -13.32 -18.38 2.11
N ASN A 39 -13.98 -18.07 0.98
CA ASN A 39 -14.71 -16.83 0.80
C ASN A 39 -16.20 -17.08 1.02
N ARG A 40 -16.77 -16.54 2.10
CA ARG A 40 -18.20 -16.69 2.46
C ARG A 40 -18.66 -18.15 2.49
N GLY A 41 -17.80 -19.04 2.99
CA GLY A 41 -18.09 -20.48 3.09
C GLY A 41 -17.79 -21.29 1.83
N VAL A 42 -17.34 -20.66 0.74
CA VAL A 42 -16.99 -21.33 -0.51
C VAL A 42 -15.45 -21.40 -0.64
N PRO A 43 -14.87 -22.59 -0.88
CA PRO A 43 -13.45 -22.72 -1.20
C PRO A 43 -13.10 -21.91 -2.45
N SER A 44 -12.01 -21.15 -2.39
CA SER A 44 -11.54 -20.31 -3.48
C SER A 44 -10.02 -20.10 -3.36
N LYS A 45 -9.46 -19.33 -4.29
CA LYS A 45 -8.08 -18.85 -4.25
C LYS A 45 -8.06 -17.34 -4.03
N PHE A 46 -7.10 -16.86 -3.25
CA PHE A 46 -6.86 -15.42 -3.12
C PHE A 46 -6.30 -14.85 -4.44
N THR A 47 -6.79 -13.67 -4.82
CA THR A 47 -6.27 -12.86 -5.91
C THR A 47 -6.55 -11.39 -5.61
N PHE A 48 -5.67 -10.51 -6.07
CA PHE A 48 -5.91 -9.06 -6.05
C PHE A 48 -6.97 -8.62 -7.09
N GLY A 49 -7.40 -9.53 -7.97
CA GLY A 49 -8.47 -9.29 -8.94
C GLY A 49 -8.05 -8.25 -9.98
N SER A 50 -8.90 -7.26 -10.23
CA SER A 50 -8.64 -6.19 -11.20
C SER A 50 -7.71 -5.09 -10.68
N PHE A 51 -7.28 -5.16 -9.42
CA PHE A 51 -6.44 -4.13 -8.80
C PHE A 51 -5.02 -4.66 -8.65
N ASP A 52 -4.09 -4.16 -9.44
CA ASP A 52 -2.69 -4.51 -9.25
C ASP A 52 -2.12 -3.70 -8.06
N TYR A 53 -1.71 -4.42 -7.01
CA TYR A 53 -1.05 -3.81 -5.87
C TYR A 53 0.20 -3.02 -6.28
N MET A 54 0.95 -3.54 -7.25
CA MET A 54 2.22 -2.99 -7.66
C MET A 54 2.06 -1.74 -8.52
N GLU A 55 0.94 -1.59 -9.23
CA GLU A 55 0.55 -0.34 -9.88
C GLU A 55 0.48 0.80 -8.84
N ARG A 56 -0.22 0.61 -7.72
CA ARG A 56 -0.29 1.62 -6.65
C ARG A 56 1.04 1.81 -5.95
N TYR A 57 1.79 0.73 -5.70
CA TYR A 57 3.13 0.82 -5.12
C TYR A 57 4.05 1.72 -5.96
N ASN A 58 4.08 1.50 -7.27
CA ASN A 58 4.91 2.26 -8.21
C ASN A 58 4.43 3.70 -8.35
N ALA A 59 3.12 3.92 -8.49
CA ALA A 59 2.52 5.25 -8.58
C ALA A 59 2.89 6.14 -7.38
N THR A 60 3.00 5.54 -6.19
CA THR A 60 3.35 6.22 -4.92
C THR A 60 4.84 6.26 -4.62
N GLY A 61 5.70 6.08 -5.63
CA GLY A 61 7.16 6.15 -5.48
C GLY A 61 7.73 5.02 -4.61
N GLY A 62 7.10 3.85 -4.64
CA GLY A 62 7.46 2.71 -3.82
C GLY A 62 6.67 2.65 -2.51
N GLY A 63 5.38 3.00 -2.53
CA GLY A 63 4.48 2.83 -1.39
C GLY A 63 4.61 3.92 -0.31
N PHE A 64 4.94 5.16 -0.69
CA PHE A 64 4.91 6.27 0.26
C PHE A 64 3.48 6.66 0.62
N TRP A 65 3.31 7.03 1.88
CA TRP A 65 2.05 7.56 2.37
C TRP A 65 1.81 8.96 1.85
N LYS A 66 0.53 9.33 1.76
CA LYS A 66 0.10 10.69 1.46
C LYS A 66 0.60 11.65 2.54
N ILE A 67 1.13 12.80 2.15
CA ILE A 67 1.37 13.89 3.09
C ILE A 67 0.01 14.42 3.54
N PRO A 68 -0.25 14.61 4.85
CA PRO A 68 -1.55 15.10 5.31
C PRO A 68 -1.92 16.44 4.66
N GLU A 69 -3.14 16.54 4.12
CA GLU A 69 -3.62 17.71 3.36
C GLU A 69 -3.56 19.02 4.16
N SER A 70 -3.81 18.94 5.46
CA SER A 70 -3.67 20.10 6.34
C SER A 70 -2.25 20.63 6.34
N GLN A 71 -1.24 19.77 6.32
CA GLN A 71 0.17 20.20 6.30
C GLN A 71 0.55 20.80 4.95
N VAL A 72 0.08 20.24 3.84
CA VAL A 72 0.27 20.80 2.49
C VAL A 72 -0.33 22.20 2.41
N THR A 73 -1.58 22.34 2.84
CA THR A 73 -2.30 23.64 2.86
C THR A 73 -1.62 24.67 3.77
N LEU A 74 -1.26 24.30 5.00
CA LEU A 74 -0.60 25.19 5.96
C LEU A 74 0.80 25.64 5.51
N SER A 75 1.42 24.87 4.61
CA SER A 75 2.77 25.13 4.14
C SER A 75 2.84 26.23 3.08
N GLU A 76 1.70 26.79 2.64
CA GLU A 76 1.60 27.89 1.67
C GLU A 76 2.48 27.69 0.41
N GLY A 77 2.48 26.48 -0.13
CA GLY A 77 3.21 26.13 -1.36
C GLY A 77 4.66 25.69 -1.16
N VAL A 78 5.16 25.56 0.08
CA VAL A 78 6.49 24.98 0.34
C VAL A 78 6.48 23.44 0.28
N LEU A 79 5.41 22.79 0.71
CA LEU A 79 5.22 21.34 0.61
C LEU A 79 4.36 21.02 -0.61
N GLU A 80 4.90 20.22 -1.52
CA GLU A 80 4.16 19.58 -2.61
C GLU A 80 3.81 18.13 -2.22
N GLN A 81 2.69 17.62 -2.76
CA GLN A 81 2.26 16.25 -2.48
C GLN A 81 3.16 15.22 -3.18
N ASN A 82 3.31 14.04 -2.56
CA ASN A 82 4.01 12.92 -3.16
C ASN A 82 3.30 12.42 -4.44
N PRO A 83 4.05 11.90 -5.44
CA PRO A 83 3.45 11.24 -6.60
C PRO A 83 2.44 10.15 -6.21
N GLY A 84 1.43 9.93 -7.05
CA GLY A 84 0.40 8.90 -6.84
C GLY A 84 -0.72 9.28 -5.86
N TRP A 85 -0.69 10.50 -5.34
CA TRP A 85 -1.68 11.08 -4.42
C TRP A 85 -2.31 12.36 -4.97
N ASP A 86 -2.81 12.29 -6.21
CA ASP A 86 -3.54 13.37 -6.86
C ASP A 86 -4.94 13.61 -6.25
N ASP A 87 -5.67 14.56 -6.85
CA ASP A 87 -6.99 15.00 -6.41
C ASP A 87 -8.03 13.88 -6.39
N ALA A 88 -7.86 12.79 -7.15
CA ALA A 88 -8.78 11.64 -7.14
C ALA A 88 -8.71 10.85 -5.82
N TYR A 89 -7.68 11.07 -5.01
CA TYR A 89 -7.49 10.47 -3.69
C TYR A 89 -7.66 11.49 -2.55
N THR A 90 -8.37 12.60 -2.80
CA THR A 90 -8.85 13.49 -1.74
C THR A 90 -10.09 12.91 -1.10
N PHE A 91 -10.38 13.27 0.15
CA PHE A 91 -11.51 12.68 0.88
C PHE A 91 -12.84 12.91 0.14
N ASP A 92 -13.03 14.11 -0.41
CA ASP A 92 -14.28 14.51 -1.09
C ASP A 92 -14.44 13.88 -2.49
N SER A 93 -13.36 13.39 -3.11
CA SER A 93 -13.39 12.80 -4.45
C SER A 93 -13.64 11.28 -4.45
N LEU A 94 -13.74 10.66 -3.27
CA LEU A 94 -13.89 9.21 -3.19
C LEU A 94 -15.30 8.78 -3.65
N PRO A 95 -15.43 7.61 -4.32
CA PRO A 95 -16.64 7.18 -5.02
C PRO A 95 -17.87 6.93 -4.11
N TYR A 96 -17.71 7.08 -2.80
CA TYR A 96 -18.78 6.94 -1.82
C TYR A 96 -19.27 8.28 -1.27
N TYR A 97 -18.64 9.40 -1.63
CA TYR A 97 -19.06 10.77 -1.25
C TYR A 97 -19.54 11.62 -2.43
N SER A 98 -19.37 11.15 -3.67
CA SER A 98 -20.01 11.76 -4.84
C SER A 98 -21.52 11.48 -4.82
N ASN A 99 -22.33 12.52 -4.54
CA ASN A 99 -23.77 12.53 -4.79
C ASN A 99 -24.08 12.52 -6.29
#